data_AF-A0A7V9CCV4-F1
#
_entry.id   AF-A0A7V9CCV4-F1
#
_cell.length_a   1.000
_cell.length_b   1.000
_cell.length_c   1.000
_cell.angle_alpha   90.00
_cell.angle_beta   90.00
_cell.angle_gamma   90.00
#
_symmetry.space_group_name_H-M   'P 1'
#
loop_
_entity.id
_entity.type
_entity.pdbx_description
1 polymer ?
#
loop_
_entity_poly.entity_id
_entity_poly.type
_entity_poly.pdbx_seq_one_letter_code
_entity_poly.pdbx_strand_id
1 'polypeptide(L)'
;MAKAFQIHPTRITMWKQQLTSQVAGFFKQGPECDGGTDEEFRQAYEKIGRLYVEWEWLKNNWAHFTEQNRQLIDEHDLMVSIQQQCDWVGLSRSAYYYTPAGESQENFHLMRLKVCAHSYRFRWEERN
;
A
#
# COMPACT_ATOMS: atom_id res chain seq x y z
N MET A 1 50.29 7.60 1.23
CA MET A 1 49.39 6.56 0.66
C MET A 1 50.14 5.57 -0.24
N ALA A 2 50.98 5.97 -1.22
CA ALA A 2 51.70 5.03 -2.09
C ALA A 2 52.71 4.08 -1.38
N LYS A 3 53.40 4.54 -0.33
CA LYS A 3 54.37 3.71 0.43
C LYS A 3 53.69 2.60 1.25
N ALA A 4 52.44 2.80 1.67
CA ALA A 4 51.68 1.82 2.45
C ALA A 4 51.24 0.60 1.62
N PHE A 5 51.06 0.79 0.30
CA PHE A 5 50.67 -0.27 -0.63
C PHE A 5 51.85 -0.82 -1.46
N GLN A 6 53.09 -0.37 -1.22
CA GLN A 6 54.29 -0.76 -1.96
C GLN A 6 54.20 -0.58 -3.50
N ILE A 7 53.35 0.33 -3.97
CA ILE A 7 53.20 0.62 -5.40
C ILE A 7 54.09 1.80 -5.77
N HIS A 8 54.92 1.63 -6.80
CA HIS A 8 55.77 2.70 -7.31
C HIS A 8 54.89 3.88 -7.82
N PRO A 9 55.19 5.14 -7.45
CA PRO A 9 54.37 6.31 -7.81
C PRO A 9 54.09 6.43 -9.32
N THR A 10 55.05 6.04 -10.16
CA THR A 10 54.91 6.00 -11.62
C THR A 10 53.81 5.07 -12.12
N ARG A 11 53.54 3.96 -11.42
CA ARG A 11 52.44 3.04 -11.78
C ARG A 11 51.08 3.68 -11.49
N ILE A 12 50.97 4.43 -10.40
CA ILE A 12 49.75 5.16 -10.03
C ILE A 12 49.44 6.24 -11.07
N THR A 13 50.46 6.99 -11.51
CA THR A 13 50.28 8.00 -12.56
C THR A 13 49.89 7.38 -13.90
N MET A 14 50.50 6.25 -14.26
CA MET A 14 50.16 5.50 -15.48
C MET A 14 48.72 4.98 -15.44
N TRP A 15 48.29 4.35 -14.35
CA TRP A 15 46.91 3.86 -14.21
C TRP A 15 45.90 4.99 -14.19
N LYS A 16 46.22 6.12 -13.55
CA LYS A 16 45.35 7.30 -13.59
C LYS A 16 45.18 7.81 -15.02
N GLN A 17 46.26 7.89 -15.80
CA GLN A 17 46.19 8.28 -17.21
C GLN A 17 45.40 7.27 -18.05
N GLN A 18 45.63 5.97 -17.87
CA GLN A 18 44.89 4.91 -18.56
C GLN A 18 43.40 4.91 -18.22
N LEU A 19 43.06 5.17 -16.95
CA LEU A 19 41.67 5.28 -16.51
C LEU A 19 41.04 6.53 -17.12
N THR A 20 41.67 7.70 -17.03
CA THR A 20 41.13 8.94 -17.60
C THR A 20 40.98 8.87 -19.12
N SER A 21 41.85 8.15 -19.83
CA SER A 21 41.74 7.98 -21.29
C SER A 21 40.66 6.99 -21.72
N GLN A 22 40.43 5.93 -20.95
CA GLN A 22 39.50 4.86 -21.32
C GLN A 22 38.11 4.99 -20.66
N VAL A 23 37.99 5.75 -19.56
CA VAL A 23 36.75 5.91 -18.79
C VAL A 23 35.59 6.42 -19.65
N ALA A 24 35.86 7.34 -20.58
CA ALA A 24 34.84 7.86 -21.47
C ALA A 24 34.31 6.80 -22.46
N GLY A 25 35.08 5.75 -22.76
CA GLY A 25 34.65 4.63 -23.60
C GLY A 25 33.76 3.64 -22.84
N PHE A 26 34.12 3.34 -21.59
CA PHE A 26 33.33 2.45 -20.73
C PHE A 26 31.92 2.98 -20.44
N PHE A 27 31.77 4.31 -20.29
CA PHE A 27 30.46 4.92 -20.09
C PHE A 27 29.64 5.11 -21.38
N LYS A 28 30.26 4.94 -22.56
CA LYS A 28 29.57 4.97 -23.86
C LYS A 28 29.10 3.58 -24.29
N GLN A 29 29.79 2.52 -23.86
CA GLN A 29 29.40 1.13 -24.04
C GLN A 29 28.50 0.64 -22.89
N GLY A 30 27.48 1.42 -22.54
CA GLY A 30 26.30 0.82 -21.92
C GLY A 30 25.62 -0.13 -22.92
N PRO A 31 24.73 -1.04 -22.49
CA PRO A 31 23.80 -1.64 -23.45
C PRO A 31 23.24 -0.48 -24.28
N GLU A 32 23.15 -0.65 -25.61
CA GLU A 32 22.38 0.27 -26.43
C GLU A 32 20.96 0.22 -25.88
N CYS A 33 20.67 1.07 -24.90
CA CYS A 33 19.32 1.40 -24.53
C CYS A 33 18.84 2.12 -25.77
N ASP A 34 18.17 1.40 -26.66
CA ASP A 34 17.15 2.08 -27.43
C ASP A 34 16.32 2.81 -26.36
N GLY A 35 16.42 4.13 -26.33
CA GLY A 35 15.47 4.91 -25.56
C GLY A 35 14.16 4.51 -26.19
N GLY A 36 13.42 3.60 -25.52
CA GLY A 36 12.29 2.88 -26.10
C GLY A 36 11.43 3.83 -26.91
N THR A 37 10.82 3.33 -27.96
CA THR A 37 10.02 4.20 -28.83
C THR A 37 8.98 4.97 -28.00
N ASP A 38 8.64 6.19 -28.40
CA ASP A 38 7.61 7.00 -27.70
C ASP A 38 6.30 6.20 -27.50
N GLU A 39 6.03 5.27 -28.40
CA GLU A 39 4.92 4.33 -28.34
C GLU A 39 5.04 3.30 -27.21
N GLU A 40 6.23 2.73 -26.97
CA GLU A 40 6.49 1.83 -25.84
C GLU A 40 6.39 2.57 -24.51
N PHE A 41 6.88 3.80 -24.43
CA PHE A 41 6.68 4.66 -23.26
C PHE A 41 5.20 4.94 -23.02
N ARG A 42 4.45 5.29 -24.07
CA ARG A 42 3.00 5.52 -23.99
C ARG A 42 2.26 4.29 -23.46
N GLN A 43 2.58 3.11 -23.99
CA GLN A 43 2.00 1.85 -23.52
C GLN A 43 2.39 1.52 -22.08
N ALA A 44 3.64 1.80 -21.67
CA ALA A 44 4.08 1.61 -20.30
C ALA A 44 3.32 2.53 -19.33
N TYR A 45 3.15 3.81 -19.67
CA TYR A 45 2.37 4.75 -18.85
C TYR A 45 0.90 4.36 -18.77
N GLU A 46 0.28 3.89 -19.87
CA GLU A 46 -1.09 3.40 -19.86
C GLU A 46 -1.26 2.19 -18.93
N LYS A 47 -0.32 1.23 -19.01
CA LYS A 47 -0.31 0.05 -18.11
C LYS A 47 -0.15 0.45 -16.65
N ILE A 48 0.76 1.38 -16.35
CA ILE A 48 0.95 1.88 -14.98
C ILE A 48 -0.34 2.55 -14.47
N GLY A 49 -0.98 3.39 -15.30
CA GLY A 49 -2.23 4.04 -14.94
C GLY A 49 -3.36 3.05 -14.66
N ARG A 50 -3.54 2.05 -15.54
CA ARG A 50 -4.52 0.97 -15.34
C ARG A 50 -4.27 0.21 -14.04
N LEU A 51 -3.02 -0.23 -13.82
CA LEU A 51 -2.64 -0.98 -12.62
C LEU A 51 -2.85 -0.17 -11.35
N TYR A 52 -2.57 1.14 -11.39
CA TYR A 52 -2.80 2.03 -10.25
C TYR A 52 -4.28 2.09 -9.89
N VAL A 53 -5.17 2.27 -10.88
CA VAL A 53 -6.61 2.31 -10.67
C VAL A 53 -7.15 0.97 -10.16
N GLU A 54 -6.73 -0.15 -10.76
CA GLU A 54 -7.12 -1.49 -10.31
C GLU A 54 -6.64 -1.76 -8.89
N TRP A 55 -5.41 -1.37 -8.55
CA TRP A 55 -4.86 -1.49 -7.21
C TRP A 55 -5.59 -0.62 -6.18
N GLU A 56 -5.90 0.63 -6.53
CA GLU A 56 -6.64 1.54 -5.65
C GLU A 56 -8.08 1.04 -5.42
N TRP A 57 -8.72 0.50 -6.45
CA TRP A 57 -10.00 -0.18 -6.31
C TRP A 57 -9.88 -1.39 -5.38
N LEU A 58 -8.91 -2.29 -5.57
CA LEU A 58 -8.71 -3.45 -4.70
C LEU A 58 -8.46 -3.04 -3.25
N LYS A 59 -7.60 -2.06 -3.02
CA LYS A 59 -7.30 -1.53 -1.68
C LYS A 59 -8.55 -1.03 -0.97
N ASN A 60 -9.39 -0.26 -1.67
CA ASN A 60 -10.64 0.25 -1.10
C ASN A 60 -11.64 -0.87 -0.81
N ASN A 61 -11.70 -1.89 -1.67
CA ASN A 61 -12.62 -3.01 -1.50
C ASN A 61 -12.17 -4.02 -0.44
N TRP A 62 -10.87 -4.23 -0.25
CA TRP A 62 -10.34 -5.13 0.79
C TRP A 62 -10.65 -4.64 2.20
N ALA A 63 -10.75 -3.32 2.39
CA ALA A 63 -11.16 -2.73 3.67
C ALA A 63 -12.64 -2.96 4.04
N HIS A 64 -13.50 -3.39 3.10
CA HIS A 64 -14.92 -3.61 3.37
C HIS A 64 -15.22 -4.94 4.09
N PHE A 65 -14.22 -5.80 4.28
CA PHE A 65 -14.39 -7.11 4.90
C PHE A 65 -13.89 -7.14 6.35
N THR A 66 -13.97 -6.04 7.12
CA THR A 66 -13.39 -5.97 8.48
C THR A 66 -13.83 -7.10 9.42
N GLU A 67 -15.09 -7.53 9.34
CA GLU A 67 -15.60 -8.61 10.20
C GLU A 67 -15.19 -9.99 9.69
N GLN A 68 -15.23 -10.24 8.38
CA GLN A 68 -14.74 -11.51 7.81
C GLN A 68 -13.22 -11.66 7.99
N ASN A 69 -12.48 -10.56 7.85
CA ASN A 69 -11.03 -10.51 8.04
C ASN A 69 -10.66 -10.79 9.50
N ARG A 70 -11.47 -10.33 10.46
CA ARG A 70 -11.29 -10.64 11.89
C ARG A 70 -11.37 -12.15 12.16
N GLN A 71 -12.26 -12.87 11.46
CA GLN A 71 -12.45 -14.32 11.63
C GLN A 71 -11.26 -15.15 11.10
N LEU A 72 -10.37 -14.56 10.30
CA LEU A 72 -9.18 -15.22 9.76
C LEU A 72 -7.96 -15.13 10.71
N ILE A 73 -8.06 -14.35 11.78
CA ILE A 73 -6.99 -14.20 12.77
C ILE A 73 -7.03 -15.38 13.76
N ASP A 74 -5.91 -16.07 13.92
CA ASP A 74 -5.73 -17.11 14.93
C ASP A 74 -4.96 -16.55 16.14
N GLU A 75 -5.69 -16.35 17.24
CA GLU A 75 -5.14 -15.90 18.52
C GLU A 75 -4.16 -16.89 19.15
N HIS A 76 -4.22 -18.16 18.76
CA HIS A 76 -3.46 -19.25 19.38
C HIS A 76 -2.24 -19.66 18.57
N ASP A 77 -1.98 -19.02 17.42
CA ASP A 77 -0.77 -19.25 16.65
C ASP A 77 0.46 -18.72 17.40
N LEU A 78 1.39 -19.62 17.70
CA LEU A 78 2.64 -19.32 18.41
C LEU A 78 3.77 -18.91 17.47
N MET A 79 3.60 -19.09 16.15
CA MET A 79 4.63 -18.82 15.15
C MET A 79 4.52 -17.41 14.55
N VAL A 80 3.30 -16.86 14.47
CA VAL A 80 3.03 -15.57 13.83
C VAL A 80 2.28 -14.65 14.78
N SER A 81 2.81 -13.44 14.97
CA SER A 81 2.16 -12.45 15.83
C SER A 81 0.83 -11.96 15.24
N ILE A 82 -0.14 -11.61 16.10
CA ILE A 82 -1.42 -11.00 15.68
C ILE A 82 -1.20 -9.78 14.78
N GLN A 83 -0.12 -9.01 14.99
CA GLN A 83 0.24 -7.88 14.14
C GLN A 83 0.48 -8.32 12.69
N GLN A 84 1.33 -9.34 12.49
CA GLN A 84 1.64 -9.84 11.16
C GLN A 84 0.42 -10.48 10.49
N GLN A 85 -0.41 -11.19 11.26
CA GLN A 85 -1.67 -11.73 10.76
C GLN A 85 -2.62 -10.61 10.30
N CYS A 86 -2.76 -9.54 11.09
CA CYS A 86 -3.55 -8.36 10.71
C CYS A 86 -3.03 -7.72 9.42
N ASP A 87 -1.71 -7.61 9.27
CA ASP A 87 -1.08 -7.05 8.07
C ASP A 87 -1.36 -7.91 6.82
N TRP A 88 -1.35 -9.25 6.94
CA TRP A 88 -1.64 -10.16 5.83
C TRP A 88 -3.09 -10.12 5.36
N VAL A 89 -4.02 -10.02 6.31
CA VAL A 89 -5.46 -10.01 6.02
C VAL A 89 -5.95 -8.58 5.70
N GLY A 90 -5.09 -7.57 5.79
CA GLY A 90 -5.44 -6.17 5.50
C GLY A 90 -6.37 -5.57 6.55
N LEU A 91 -6.29 -6.04 7.80
CA LEU A 91 -7.05 -5.53 8.94
C LEU A 91 -6.17 -4.60 9.77
N SER A 92 -6.68 -3.45 10.21
CA SER A 92 -5.92 -2.63 11.17
C SER A 92 -5.98 -3.27 12.56
N ARG A 93 -4.88 -3.19 13.32
CA ARG A 93 -4.84 -3.73 14.69
C ARG A 93 -5.94 -3.13 15.58
N SER A 94 -6.23 -1.84 15.44
CA SER A 94 -7.32 -1.18 16.17
C SER A 94 -8.69 -1.74 15.77
N ALA A 95 -8.90 -2.03 14.48
CA ALA A 95 -10.13 -2.66 14.02
C ALA A 95 -10.29 -4.09 14.55
N TYR A 96 -9.20 -4.84 14.77
CA TYR A 96 -9.24 -6.16 15.38
C TYR A 96 -9.68 -6.12 16.86
N TYR A 97 -9.15 -5.20 17.67
CA TYR A 97 -9.53 -5.09 19.09
C TYR A 97 -10.84 -4.32 19.33
N TYR A 98 -11.36 -3.63 18.34
CA TYR A 98 -12.59 -2.86 18.49
C TYR A 98 -13.77 -3.79 18.80
N THR A 99 -14.49 -3.53 19.89
CA THR A 99 -15.79 -4.17 20.15
C THR A 99 -16.86 -3.09 20.00
N PRO A 100 -17.88 -3.27 19.13
CA PRO A 100 -18.94 -2.29 19.00
C PRO A 100 -19.67 -2.14 20.34
N ALA A 101 -19.84 -0.90 20.77
CA ALA A 101 -20.64 -0.62 21.95
C ALA A 101 -22.09 -1.06 21.69
N GLY A 102 -22.62 -1.93 22.54
CA GLY A 102 -24.03 -2.29 22.49
C GLY A 102 -24.92 -1.06 22.74
N GLU A 103 -26.09 -1.03 22.11
CA GLU A 103 -27.05 0.06 22.33
C GLU A 103 -27.66 0.00 23.74
N SER A 104 -27.85 1.16 24.38
CA SER A 104 -28.49 1.22 25.70
C SER A 104 -30.00 1.04 25.61
N GLN A 105 -30.63 0.65 26.72
CA GLN A 105 -32.07 0.48 26.81
C GLN A 105 -32.84 1.80 26.54
N GLU A 106 -32.26 2.93 26.94
CA GLU A 106 -32.75 4.27 26.65
C GLU A 106 -32.72 4.57 25.14
N ASN A 107 -31.64 4.17 24.45
CA ASN A 107 -31.52 4.34 23.00
C ASN A 107 -32.61 3.54 22.27
N PHE A 108 -32.85 2.29 22.68
CA PHE A 108 -33.96 1.49 22.14
C PHE A 108 -35.33 2.14 22.39
N HIS A 109 -35.54 2.71 23.58
CA HIS A 109 -36.77 3.44 23.89
C HIS A 109 -36.97 4.66 22.99
N LEU A 110 -35.91 5.46 22.81
CA LEU A 110 -35.91 6.62 21.91
C LEU A 110 -36.14 6.23 20.45
N MET A 111 -35.54 5.13 19.96
CA MET A 111 -35.79 4.61 18.62
C MET A 111 -37.26 4.20 18.42
N ARG A 112 -37.85 3.49 19.39
CA ARG A 112 -39.27 3.09 19.34
C ARG A 112 -40.20 4.30 19.29
N LEU A 113 -39.90 5.34 20.09
CA LEU A 113 -40.67 6.59 20.08
C LEU A 113 -40.58 7.30 18.72
N LYS A 114 -39.38 7.39 18.13
CA LYS A 114 -39.18 8.00 16.79
C LYS A 114 -39.95 7.25 15.70
N VAL A 115 -39.90 5.91 15.69
CA VAL A 115 -40.64 5.07 14.72
C VAL A 115 -42.15 5.24 14.90
N CYS A 116 -42.65 5.23 16.13
CA CYS A 116 -44.06 5.51 16.41
C CYS A 116 -44.45 6.90 15.89
N ALA A 117 -43.71 7.95 16.25
CA ALA A 117 -44.00 9.32 15.84
C ALA A 117 -44.05 9.49 14.31
N HIS A 118 -43.12 8.86 13.58
CA HIS A 118 -43.13 8.88 12.12
C HIS A 118 -44.37 8.15 11.55
N SER A 119 -44.73 7.00 12.12
CA SER A 119 -45.93 6.24 11.71
C SER A 119 -47.26 6.96 12.01
N TYR A 120 -47.28 7.82 13.03
CA TYR A 120 -48.45 8.63 13.37
C TYR A 120 -48.52 9.88 12.50
N ARG A 121 -47.40 10.54 12.21
CA ARG A 121 -47.31 11.69 11.31
C ARG A 121 -47.73 11.33 9.88
N PHE A 122 -47.23 10.21 9.37
CA PHE A 122 -47.59 9.71 8.03
C PHE A 122 -49.10 9.43 7.92
N ARG A 123 -49.69 8.76 8.93
CA ARG A 123 -51.14 8.51 9.01
C ARG A 123 -52.01 9.75 9.21
N TRP A 124 -51.44 10.88 9.61
CA TRP A 124 -52.15 12.15 9.75
C TRP A 124 -52.09 12.97 8.45
N GLU A 125 -50.99 12.87 7.70
CA GLU A 125 -50.83 13.50 6.37
C GLU A 125 -51.62 12.76 5.28
N GLU A 126 -51.87 11.44 5.39
CA GLU A 126 -52.72 10.70 4.44
C GLU A 126 -54.24 10.85 4.66
N ARG A 127 -54.66 11.46 5.78
CA ARG A 127 -56.08 11.63 6.16
C ARG A 127 -56.60 13.07 6.05
N ASN A 128 -55.74 14.01 5.66
CA ASN A 128 -56.09 15.40 5.32
C ASN A 128 -55.75 15.65 3.85
#